data_AF-A0A9E1DWQ4-F1
#
_entry.id   AF-A0A9E1DWQ4-F1
#
_cell.length_a   1.000
_cell.length_b   1.000
_cell.length_c   1.000
_cell.angle_alpha   90.00
_cell.angle_beta   90.00
_cell.angle_gamma   90.00
#
_symmetry.space_group_name_H-M   'P 1'
#
loop_
_entity.id
_entity.type
_entity.pdbx_description
1 polymer ?
#
loop_
_entity_poly.entity_id
_entity_poly.type
_entity_poly.pdbx_seq_one_letter_code
_entity_poly.pdbx_strand_id
1 'polypeptide(L)' 'IYPMLGTEDVMWTCKFRNGQVKRFKFPIRTTPEGDANAYEDLKGKDLESDLLATEEADGYQVPKPQATA' A
#
# COMPACT_ATOMS: atom_id res chain seq x y z
N ILE A 1 -26.05 7.98 -6.70
CA ILE A 1 -24.76 8.69 -6.52
C ILE A 1 -23.69 7.64 -6.70
N TYR A 2 -22.82 7.81 -7.69
CA TYR A 2 -21.75 6.87 -7.99
C TYR A 2 -20.43 7.63 -7.98
N PRO A 3 -19.34 7.05 -7.45
CA PRO A 3 -18.02 7.67 -7.55
C PRO A 3 -17.59 7.78 -9.02
N MET A 4 -16.95 8.90 -9.36
CA MET A 4 -16.18 9.00 -10.59
C MET A 4 -14.74 8.63 -10.26
N LEU A 5 -14.34 7.43 -10.67
CA LEU A 5 -12.99 6.91 -10.45
C LEU A 5 -12.09 7.34 -11.60
N GLY A 6 -11.07 8.15 -11.30
CA GLY A 6 -9.96 8.45 -12.19
C GLY A 6 -8.81 7.46 -12.01
N THR A 7 -7.68 7.73 -12.67
CA THR A 7 -6.47 6.89 -12.58
C THR A 7 -5.68 7.12 -11.27
N GLU A 8 -5.64 8.38 -10.81
CA GLU A 8 -4.86 8.80 -9.64
C GLU A 8 -5.72 9.44 -8.54
N ASP A 9 -6.97 9.79 -8.85
CA ASP A 9 -7.92 10.40 -7.94
C ASP A 9 -9.32 9.76 -8.01
N VAL A 10 -10.07 9.90 -6.92
CA VAL A 10 -11.49 9.56 -6.87
C VAL A 10 -12.31 10.79 -6.51
N MET A 11 -13.35 11.04 -7.31
CA MET A 11 -14.28 12.14 -7.08
C MET A 11 -15.62 11.61 -6.56
N TRP A 12 -16.02 12.13 -5.41
CA TRP A 12 -17.29 11.79 -4.77
C TRP A 12 -18.25 12.98 -4.83
N THR A 13 -19.45 12.75 -5.35
CA THR A 13 -20.53 13.74 -5.36
C THR A 13 -21.70 13.27 -4.51
N CYS A 14 -21.78 13.72 -3.27
CA CYS A 14 -22.84 13.35 -2.33
C CYS A 14 -24.02 14.33 -2.48
N LYS A 15 -25.17 13.84 -3.00
CA LYS A 15 -26.45 14.57 -2.98
C LYS A 15 -27.27 14.13 -1.77
N PHE A 16 -27.51 15.06 -0.86
CA PHE A 16 -28.34 14.84 0.32
C PHE A 16 -29.82 14.96 -0.04
N ARG A 17 -30.70 14.32 0.75
CA ARG A 17 -32.15 14.31 0.53
C ARG A 17 -32.78 15.70 0.59
N ASN A 18 -32.13 16.65 1.26
CA ASN A 18 -32.53 18.06 1.33
C ASN A 18 -32.07 18.90 0.11
N GLY A 19 -31.53 18.27 -0.93
CA GLY A 19 -31.07 18.95 -2.15
C GLY A 19 -29.64 19.50 -2.08
N GLN A 20 -28.97 19.46 -0.93
CA GLN A 20 -27.57 19.90 -0.82
C GLN A 20 -26.66 18.92 -1.58
N VAL A 21 -25.71 19.45 -2.34
CA VAL A 21 -24.70 18.66 -3.06
C VAL A 21 -23.31 19.03 -2.57
N LYS A 22 -22.54 18.06 -2.09
CA LYS A 22 -21.12 18.22 -1.75
C LYS A 22 -20.24 17.41 -2.68
N ARG A 23 -19.09 17.99 -3.05
CA ARG A 23 -18.11 17.37 -3.94
C ARG A 23 -16.79 17.24 -3.20
N PHE A 24 -16.17 16.07 -3.30
CA PHE A 24 -14.89 15.76 -2.69
C PHE A 24 -13.97 15.15 -3.73
N LYS A 25 -12.67 15.39 -3.58
CA LYS A 25 -11.63 14.82 -4.42
C LYS A 25 -10.54 14.29 -3.49
N PHE A 26 -10.25 13.00 -3.62
CA PHE A 26 -9.23 12.33 -2.83
C PHE A 26 -8.20 11.68 -3.77
N PRO A 27 -6.89 11.87 -3.53
CA PRO A 27 -5.87 11.10 -4.23
C PRO A 27 -5.94 9.63 -3.78
N ILE A 28 -5.81 8.70 -4.73
CA ILE A 28 -5.89 7.25 -4.49
C ILE A 28 -4.58 6.51 -4.78
N ARG A 29 -3.72 7.07 -5.64
CA ARG A 29 -2.42 6.49 -5.98
C ARG A 29 -1.38 7.60 -6.03
N THR A 30 -0.18 7.29 -5.55
CA THR A 30 1.00 8.16 -5.67
C THR A 30 1.93 7.74 -6.80
N THR A 31 1.69 6.58 -7.40
CA THR A 31 2.44 6.02 -8.53
C THR A 31 1.47 5.66 -9.66
N PRO A 32 1.89 5.73 -10.93
CA PRO A 32 1.04 5.36 -12.06
C PRO A 32 0.62 3.89 -12.03
N GLU A 33 -0.42 3.58 -12.80
CA GLU A 33 -0.88 2.21 -12.98
C GLU A 33 0.15 1.40 -13.78
N GLY A 34 0.55 0.25 -13.24
CA GLY A 34 1.55 -0.61 -13.86
C GLY A 34 2.99 -0.37 -13.39
N ASP A 35 3.26 0.74 -12.69
CA ASP A 35 4.59 1.09 -12.18
C ASP A 35 4.89 0.52 -10.78
N ALA A 36 4.18 -0.53 -10.37
CA ALA A 36 4.46 -1.20 -9.10
C ALA A 36 5.83 -1.89 -9.16
N ASN A 37 6.68 -1.66 -8.15
CA ASN A 37 8.03 -2.24 -8.12
C ASN A 37 7.95 -3.77 -8.00
N ALA A 38 8.45 -4.47 -9.02
CA ALA A 38 8.46 -5.92 -9.08
C ALA A 38 9.66 -6.56 -8.36
N TYR A 39 10.60 -5.77 -7.83
CA TYR A 39 11.83 -6.24 -7.18
C TYR A 39 12.55 -7.35 -7.99
N GLU A 40 12.69 -7.18 -9.30
CA GLU A 40 13.15 -8.25 -10.21
C GLU A 40 14.56 -8.79 -9.87
N ASP A 41 15.42 -7.94 -9.30
CA ASP A 41 16.78 -8.30 -8.89
C ASP A 41 16.85 -8.94 -7.50
N LEU A 42 15.76 -8.92 -6.73
CA LEU A 42 15.71 -9.42 -5.36
C LEU A 42 15.65 -10.95 -5.38
N LYS A 43 16.75 -11.60 -4.99
CA LYS A 43 16.83 -13.05 -4.87
C LYS A 43 16.93 -13.42 -3.40
N GLY A 44 16.03 -14.32 -2.97
CA GLY A 44 16.17 -14.99 -1.67
C GLY A 44 17.49 -15.76 -1.62
N LYS A 45 18.19 -15.68 -0.50
CA LYS A 45 19.48 -16.33 -0.28
C LYS A 45 19.30 -17.75 0.24
N ASP A 46 18.44 -17.93 1.25
CA ASP A 46 18.23 -19.20 1.93
C ASP A 46 16.74 -19.49 2.10
N LEU A 47 16.33 -20.73 1.80
CA LEU A 47 14.94 -21.19 1.90
C LEU A 47 14.61 -21.73 3.30
N GLU A 48 15.63 -22.13 4.08
CA GLU A 48 15.47 -22.64 5.44
C GLU A 48 15.56 -21.51 6.49
N SER A 49 15.79 -20.29 6.03
CA SER A 49 15.83 -19.06 6.83
C SER A 49 14.42 -18.54 7.09
N ASP A 50 14.16 -18.03 8.30
CA ASP A 50 12.89 -17.38 8.67
C ASP A 50 12.75 -15.95 8.09
N LEU A 51 13.73 -15.48 7.30
CA LEU A 51 13.78 -14.11 6.78
C LEU A 51 13.07 -13.98 5.43
N LEU A 52 12.33 -12.88 5.25
CA LEU A 52 11.76 -12.50 3.96
C LEU A 52 12.84 -11.94 3.02
N ALA A 53 12.60 -11.99 1.70
CA ALA A 53 13.59 -11.57 0.69
C ALA A 53 14.11 -10.13 0.88
N THR A 54 13.28 -9.20 1.37
CA THR A 54 13.71 -7.84 1.70
C THR A 54 14.47 -7.77 3.03
N GLU A 55 14.10 -8.58 4.01
CA GLU A 55 14.77 -8.66 5.31
C GLU A 55 16.18 -9.26 5.18
N GLU A 56 16.38 -10.21 4.26
CA GLU A 56 17.69 -10.77 3.91
C GLU A 56 18.58 -9.79 3.14
N ALA A 57 17.97 -8.89 2.37
CA ALA A 57 18.68 -7.82 1.67
C ALA A 57 19.11 -6.71 2.63
N ASP A 58 18.24 -6.36 3.58
CA ASP A 58 18.45 -5.30 4.57
C ASP A 58 19.29 -5.75 5.78
N GLY A 59 19.62 -7.05 5.87
CA GLY A 59 20.43 -7.61 6.95
C GLY A 59 19.70 -7.65 8.29
N TYR A 60 18.37 -7.77 8.26
CA TYR A 60 17.54 -7.79 9.45
C TYR A 60 17.84 -9.00 10.34
N GLN A 61 17.83 -8.79 11.66
CA GLN A 61 17.99 -9.85 12.65
C GLN A 61 16.67 -10.05 13.41
N VAL A 62 16.15 -11.27 13.38
CA VAL A 62 14.90 -11.62 14.08
C VAL A 62 15.07 -11.34 15.58
N PRO A 63 14.25 -10.46 16.19
CA PRO A 63 14.38 -10.11 17.59
C PRO A 63 14.06 -11.33 18.46
N LYS A 64 14.98 -11.66 19.39
CA LYS A 64 14.74 -12.70 20.39
C LYS A 64 13.85 -12.16 21.50
N PRO A 65 12.94 -12.98 22.07
CA PRO A 65 12.09 -12.55 23.17
C PRO A 65 12.95 -12.07 24.34
N GLN A 66 12.67 -10.85 24.82
CA GLN A 66 13.29 -10.34 26.03
C GLN A 66 12.67 -11.09 27.22
N ALA A 67 13.52 -11.71 28.05
CA ALA A 67 13.07 -12.33 29.28
C ALA A 67 12.40 -11.26 30.15
N THR A 68 11.12 -11.47 30.47
CA THR A 68 10.40 -10.61 31.40
C THR A 68 11.02 -10.79 32.78
N ALA A 69 11.45 -9.67 33.38
CA ALA A 69 12.03 -9.62 34.72
C ALA A 69 11.01 -9.97 35.81
#